data_AF-A0AAW1XSI8-F1
#
_entry.id   AF-A0AAW1XSI8-F1
#
_cell.length_a   1.000
_cell.length_b   1.000
_cell.length_c   1.000
_cell.angle_alpha   90.00
_cell.angle_beta   90.00
_cell.angle_gamma   90.00
#
_symmetry.space_group_name_H-M   'P 1'
#
loop_
_entity.id
_entity.type
_entity.pdbx_description
1 polymer ?
#
loop_
_entity_poly.entity_id
_entity_poly.type
_entity_poly.pdbx_seq_one_letter_code
_entity_poly.pdbx_strand_id
1 'polypeptide(L)'
;MDALYSKLYEKYSKIKTKKFSELDQQNKNQEDKFLNYIQVAEEYMQHVKSENEQLHSQLNELRSEVASLRSTKDEQRTEYQKLLMEENRKNKELSEEVTKLQKMLQVETFSRMKDSNTDNGELCMPGGGEVSGRAGKSSKRRNTNKRKRHSGSETGDMDMPSSSYEDNEIPRESAKDLHKEAVHRGSLVVSHKPQCCGNFEGSGGSVTSTSNCLFQELTEYVLGLKFSIVDKAEEICISAMHQSSGYSFSLTWVNRVTGEEPELLYRALSLGTFERVAPEWMTDELMFSPTMCPIFFERIFRVVKMSS
;
A
#
# COMPACT_ATOMS: atom_id res chain seq x y z
N MET A 1 -48.02 -58.16 70.66
CA MET A 1 -48.08 -57.34 69.42
C MET A 1 -47.08 -56.19 69.48
N ASP A 2 -47.14 -55.38 70.53
CA ASP A 2 -46.48 -54.06 70.59
C ASP A 2 -44.96 -54.07 70.40
N ALA A 3 -44.25 -55.06 70.95
CA ALA A 3 -42.79 -55.18 70.77
C ALA A 3 -42.35 -55.30 69.29
N LEU A 4 -43.17 -55.91 68.42
CA LEU A 4 -42.89 -55.99 66.98
C LEU A 4 -43.12 -54.62 66.30
N TYR A 5 -44.20 -53.92 66.67
CA TYR A 5 -44.48 -52.57 66.18
C TYR A 5 -43.40 -51.57 66.59
N SER A 6 -42.96 -51.59 67.86
CA SER A 6 -41.85 -50.75 68.33
C SER A 6 -40.58 -51.01 67.54
N LYS A 7 -40.22 -52.29 67.30
CA LYS A 7 -39.02 -52.67 66.53
C LYS A 7 -39.10 -52.28 65.04
N LEU A 8 -40.31 -52.28 64.46
CA LEU A 8 -40.54 -51.80 63.10
C LEU A 8 -40.41 -50.27 63.00
N TYR A 9 -41.02 -49.55 63.94
CA TYR A 9 -40.92 -48.09 64.02
C TYR A 9 -39.48 -47.63 64.24
N GLU A 10 -38.73 -48.31 65.11
CA GLU A 10 -37.32 -47.99 65.37
C GLU A 10 -36.45 -48.19 64.12
N LYS A 11 -36.68 -49.26 63.35
CA LYS A 11 -36.04 -49.47 62.05
C LYS A 11 -36.40 -48.40 61.03
N TYR A 12 -37.69 -48.06 60.91
CA TYR A 12 -38.16 -46.99 60.03
C TYR A 12 -37.50 -45.65 60.37
N SER A 13 -37.45 -45.29 61.65
CA SER A 13 -36.82 -44.06 62.13
C SER A 13 -35.32 -44.03 61.78
N LYS A 14 -34.57 -45.12 62.07
CA LYS A 14 -33.14 -45.24 61.73
C LYS A 14 -32.89 -45.13 60.22
N ILE A 15 -33.73 -45.74 59.38
CA ILE A 15 -33.64 -45.63 57.91
C ILE A 15 -33.96 -44.21 57.45
N LYS A 16 -35.02 -43.59 57.99
CA LYS A 16 -35.44 -42.23 57.67
C LYS A 16 -34.32 -41.23 57.99
N THR A 17 -33.79 -41.22 59.22
CA THR A 17 -32.71 -40.33 59.63
C THR A 17 -31.45 -40.54 58.79
N LYS A 18 -31.07 -41.80 58.49
CA LYS A 18 -29.94 -42.09 57.60
C LYS A 18 -30.18 -41.51 56.20
N LYS A 19 -31.38 -41.66 55.64
CA LYS A 19 -31.70 -41.17 54.28
C LYS A 19 -31.75 -39.65 54.18
N PHE A 20 -32.24 -38.95 55.20
CA PHE A 20 -32.12 -37.48 55.26
C PHE A 20 -30.66 -37.04 55.32
N SER A 21 -29.85 -37.62 56.23
CA SER A 21 -28.43 -37.28 56.35
C SER A 21 -27.60 -37.60 55.09
N GLU A 22 -27.92 -38.68 54.38
CA GLU A 22 -27.31 -39.03 53.09
C GLU A 22 -27.64 -37.99 52.00
N LEU A 23 -28.88 -37.51 51.98
CA LEU A 23 -29.36 -36.50 51.04
C LEU A 23 -28.78 -35.11 51.34
N ASP A 24 -28.71 -34.71 52.61
CA ASP A 24 -28.07 -33.46 53.05
C ASP A 24 -26.57 -33.44 52.66
N GLN A 25 -25.86 -34.55 52.85
CA GLN A 25 -24.45 -34.66 52.46
C GLN A 25 -24.26 -34.64 50.93
N GLN A 26 -25.17 -35.26 50.17
CA GLN A 26 -25.17 -35.18 48.71
C GLN A 26 -25.42 -33.76 48.21
N ASN A 27 -26.41 -33.08 48.79
CA ASN A 27 -26.74 -31.69 48.46
C ASN A 27 -25.54 -30.76 48.74
N LYS A 28 -24.94 -30.86 49.94
CA LYS A 28 -23.73 -30.09 50.29
C LYS A 28 -22.56 -30.35 49.34
N ASN A 29 -22.31 -31.61 48.99
CA ASN A 29 -21.28 -31.98 48.00
C ASN A 29 -21.58 -31.47 46.58
N GLN A 30 -22.83 -31.13 46.26
CA GLN A 30 -23.20 -30.47 45.00
C GLN A 30 -23.04 -28.95 45.10
N GLU A 31 -23.51 -28.34 46.19
CA GLU A 31 -23.32 -26.91 46.49
C GLU A 31 -21.83 -26.52 46.45
N ASP A 32 -20.95 -27.28 47.11
CA ASP A 32 -19.50 -27.06 47.10
C ASP A 32 -18.91 -27.09 45.66
N LYS A 33 -19.44 -27.94 44.78
CA LYS A 33 -19.02 -28.02 43.37
C LYS A 33 -19.53 -26.82 42.57
N PHE A 34 -20.78 -26.43 42.76
CA PHE A 34 -21.35 -25.25 42.10
C PHE A 34 -20.61 -23.98 42.51
N LEU A 35 -20.30 -23.81 43.80
CA LEU A 35 -19.50 -22.69 44.30
C LEU A 35 -18.11 -22.64 43.66
N ASN A 36 -17.41 -23.78 43.56
CA ASN A 36 -16.10 -23.83 42.88
C ASN A 36 -16.21 -23.47 41.38
N TYR A 37 -17.20 -24.00 40.65
CA TYR A 37 -17.41 -23.63 39.25
C TYR A 37 -17.75 -22.14 39.06
N ILE A 38 -18.58 -21.58 39.94
CA ILE A 38 -18.92 -20.15 39.93
C ILE A 38 -17.67 -19.31 40.21
N GLN A 39 -16.88 -19.65 41.25
CA GLN A 39 -15.64 -18.94 41.57
C GLN A 39 -14.66 -18.92 40.39
N VAL A 40 -14.37 -20.08 39.80
CA VAL A 40 -13.44 -20.17 38.64
C VAL A 40 -13.98 -19.40 37.43
N ALA A 41 -15.30 -19.41 37.19
CA ALA A 41 -15.91 -18.62 36.13
C ALA A 41 -15.84 -17.11 36.40
N GLU A 42 -16.05 -16.68 37.64
CA GLU A 42 -15.93 -15.28 38.06
C GLU A 42 -14.50 -14.77 37.97
N GLU A 43 -13.50 -15.55 38.41
CA GLU A 43 -12.08 -15.25 38.25
C GLU A 43 -11.70 -15.08 36.76
N TYR A 44 -12.16 -15.98 35.89
CA TYR A 44 -11.92 -15.87 34.44
C TYR A 44 -12.62 -14.66 33.81
N MET A 45 -13.87 -14.38 34.19
CA MET A 45 -14.58 -13.18 33.72
C MET A 45 -13.89 -11.89 34.16
N GLN A 46 -13.36 -11.83 35.39
CA GLN A 46 -12.60 -10.68 35.86
C GLN A 46 -11.28 -10.51 35.10
N HIS A 47 -10.54 -11.60 34.84
CA HIS A 47 -9.32 -11.56 34.05
C HIS A 47 -9.58 -10.97 32.65
N VAL A 48 -10.49 -11.58 31.88
CA VAL A 48 -10.83 -11.14 30.52
C VAL A 48 -11.35 -9.71 30.49
N LYS A 49 -12.09 -9.28 31.53
CA LYS A 49 -12.54 -7.88 31.65
C LYS A 49 -11.36 -6.93 31.85
N SER A 50 -10.44 -7.24 32.77
CA SER A 50 -9.27 -6.40 33.04
C SER A 50 -8.33 -6.29 31.82
N GLU A 51 -8.16 -7.38 31.07
CA GLU A 51 -7.36 -7.41 29.85
C GLU A 51 -8.00 -6.56 28.74
N ASN A 52 -9.33 -6.62 28.57
CA ASN A 52 -10.05 -5.73 27.64
C ASN A 52 -9.92 -4.25 28.05
N GLU A 53 -10.03 -3.92 29.34
CA GLU A 53 -9.85 -2.55 29.85
C GLU A 53 -8.42 -2.04 29.57
N GLN A 54 -7.41 -2.88 29.76
CA GLN A 54 -6.00 -2.57 29.44
C GLN A 54 -5.79 -2.36 27.93
N LEU A 55 -6.30 -3.26 27.07
CA LEU A 55 -6.19 -3.14 25.62
C LEU A 55 -6.92 -1.89 25.09
N HIS A 56 -8.07 -1.55 25.66
CA HIS A 56 -8.77 -0.30 25.33
C HIS A 56 -7.97 0.94 25.74
N SER A 57 -7.27 0.91 26.88
CA SER A 57 -6.37 1.99 27.29
C SER A 57 -5.24 2.18 26.27
N GLN A 58 -4.55 1.10 25.89
CA GLN A 58 -3.46 1.12 24.90
C GLN A 58 -3.92 1.61 23.52
N LEU A 59 -5.10 1.18 23.06
CA LEU A 59 -5.68 1.64 21.79
C LEU A 59 -5.99 3.15 21.82
N ASN A 60 -6.46 3.68 22.94
CA ASN A 60 -6.73 5.11 23.09
C ASN A 60 -5.43 5.94 23.12
N GLU A 61 -4.39 5.46 23.81
CA GLU A 61 -3.06 6.06 23.83
C GLU A 61 -2.46 6.14 22.42
N LEU A 62 -2.35 5.00 21.73
CA LEU A 62 -1.82 4.93 20.36
C LEU A 62 -2.65 5.78 19.37
N ARG A 63 -3.98 5.82 19.54
CA ARG A 63 -4.85 6.70 18.73
C ARG A 63 -4.54 8.18 18.95
N SER A 64 -4.18 8.57 20.17
CA SER A 64 -3.79 9.94 20.50
C SER A 64 -2.41 10.30 19.93
N GLU A 65 -1.43 9.39 19.99
CA GLU A 65 -0.13 9.56 19.31
C GLU A 65 -0.30 9.72 17.80
N VAL A 66 -1.09 8.85 17.15
CA VAL A 66 -1.36 8.93 15.70
C VAL A 66 -2.03 10.25 15.32
N ALA A 67 -2.93 10.79 16.17
CA ALA A 67 -3.52 12.10 15.96
C ALA A 67 -2.48 13.24 16.09
N SER A 68 -1.62 13.18 17.10
CA SER A 68 -0.53 14.15 17.33
C SER A 68 0.49 14.15 16.18
N LEU A 69 0.92 12.97 15.72
CA LEU A 69 1.83 12.80 14.59
C LEU A 69 1.24 13.33 13.28
N ARG A 70 -0.06 13.10 13.03
CA ARG A 70 -0.76 13.69 11.87
C ARG A 70 -0.78 15.20 11.95
N SER A 71 -1.20 15.78 13.08
CA SER A 71 -1.21 17.23 13.29
C SER A 71 0.16 17.85 13.03
N THR A 72 1.23 17.26 13.59
CA THR A 72 2.61 17.72 13.40
C THR A 72 3.04 17.66 11.93
N LYS A 73 2.67 16.59 11.21
CA LYS A 73 3.02 16.41 9.80
C LYS A 73 2.23 17.33 8.87
N ASP A 74 0.97 17.60 9.18
CA ASP A 74 0.13 18.52 8.43
C ASP A 74 0.61 19.97 8.63
N GLU A 75 1.06 20.33 9.83
CA GLU A 75 1.64 21.64 10.13
C GLU A 75 3.04 21.84 9.50
N GLN A 76 3.84 20.78 9.40
CA GLN A 76 5.05 20.80 8.55
C GLN A 76 4.70 20.99 7.07
N ARG A 77 3.67 20.32 6.56
CA ARG A 77 3.23 20.43 5.16
C ARG A 77 2.78 21.86 4.83
N THR A 78 2.03 22.53 5.70
CA THR A 78 1.59 23.92 5.47
C THR A 78 2.77 24.90 5.45
N GLU A 79 3.75 24.75 6.35
CA GLU A 79 4.97 25.58 6.32
C GLU A 79 5.83 25.33 5.07
N TYR A 80 6.01 24.08 4.63
CA TYR A 80 6.70 23.78 3.35
C TYR A 80 5.96 24.38 2.15
N GLN A 81 4.63 24.28 2.09
CA GLN A 81 3.82 24.85 1.01
C GLN A 81 3.95 26.39 0.98
N LYS A 82 3.92 27.04 2.14
CA LYS A 82 4.11 28.49 2.30
C LYS A 82 5.50 28.93 1.86
N LEU A 83 6.55 28.22 2.24
CA LEU A 83 7.92 28.51 1.83
C LEU A 83 8.11 28.34 0.30
N LEU A 84 7.49 27.31 -0.28
CA LEU A 84 7.50 27.07 -1.73
C LEU A 84 6.80 28.20 -2.51
N MET A 85 5.66 28.71 -2.02
CA MET A 85 4.98 29.85 -2.67
C MET A 85 5.84 31.13 -2.60
N GLU A 86 6.49 31.38 -1.47
CA GLU A 86 7.38 32.53 -1.29
C GLU A 86 8.64 32.45 -2.15
N GLU A 87 9.23 31.27 -2.31
CA GLU A 87 10.40 31.09 -3.18
C GLU A 87 10.04 31.22 -4.68
N ASN A 88 8.87 30.71 -5.09
CA ASN A 88 8.35 30.93 -6.44
C ASN A 88 8.09 32.42 -6.73
N ARG A 89 7.60 33.19 -5.74
CA ARG A 89 7.45 34.65 -5.85
C ARG A 89 8.80 35.33 -6.11
N LYS A 90 9.82 35.01 -5.32
CA LYS A 90 11.18 35.55 -5.49
C LYS A 90 11.81 35.16 -6.82
N ASN A 91 11.66 33.90 -7.25
CA ASN A 91 12.16 33.45 -8.56
C ASN A 91 11.51 34.22 -9.71
N LYS A 92 10.22 34.55 -9.61
CA LYS A 92 9.55 35.42 -10.59
C LYS A 92 10.17 36.81 -10.61
N GLU A 93 10.31 37.47 -9.46
CA GLU A 93 10.93 38.81 -9.34
C GLU A 93 12.37 38.84 -9.86
N LEU A 94 13.16 37.80 -9.54
CA LEU A 94 14.52 37.64 -10.05
C LEU A 94 14.53 37.46 -11.57
N SER A 95 13.61 36.66 -12.13
CA SER A 95 13.51 36.46 -13.58
C SER A 95 13.16 37.78 -14.30
N GLU A 96 12.24 38.58 -13.74
CA GLU A 96 11.86 39.87 -14.28
C GLU A 96 13.06 40.84 -14.32
N GLU A 97 13.82 40.93 -13.23
CA GLU A 97 15.02 41.77 -13.17
C GLU A 97 16.14 41.24 -14.11
N VAL A 98 16.31 39.92 -14.24
CA VAL A 98 17.24 39.33 -15.22
C VAL A 98 16.85 39.70 -16.66
N THR A 99 15.57 39.63 -17.04
CA THR A 99 15.15 40.07 -18.39
C THR A 99 15.37 41.57 -18.61
N LYS A 100 15.21 42.39 -17.55
CA LYS A 100 15.47 43.83 -17.59
C LYS A 100 16.96 44.14 -17.77
N LEU A 101 17.84 43.44 -17.05
CA LEU A 101 19.30 43.54 -17.24
C LEU A 101 19.74 43.08 -18.63
N GLN A 102 19.18 41.98 -19.16
CA GLN A 102 19.44 41.52 -20.53
C GLN A 102 19.03 42.55 -21.58
N LYS A 103 17.87 43.22 -21.41
CA LYS A 103 17.43 44.32 -22.28
C LYS A 103 18.41 45.51 -22.23
N MET A 104 18.89 45.88 -21.05
CA MET A 104 19.90 46.95 -20.92
C MET A 104 21.21 46.59 -21.64
N LEU A 105 21.71 45.36 -21.46
CA LEU A 105 22.91 44.85 -22.14
C LEU A 105 22.76 44.82 -23.68
N GLN A 106 21.59 44.45 -24.20
CA GLN A 106 21.32 44.55 -25.64
C GLN A 106 21.37 46.01 -26.12
N VAL A 107 20.69 46.93 -25.42
CA VAL A 107 20.69 48.36 -25.77
C VAL A 107 22.11 48.95 -25.76
N GLU A 108 22.94 48.61 -24.77
CA GLU A 108 24.34 49.03 -24.69
C GLU A 108 25.23 48.42 -25.78
N THR A 109 24.90 47.20 -26.24
CA THR A 109 25.58 46.56 -27.38
C THR A 109 25.17 47.22 -28.71
N PHE A 110 23.90 47.58 -28.88
CA PHE A 110 23.40 48.26 -30.08
C PHE A 110 23.88 49.71 -30.21
N SER A 111 24.05 50.44 -29.10
CA SER A 111 24.70 51.76 -29.16
C SER A 111 26.17 51.65 -29.56
N ARG A 112 26.90 50.66 -29.03
CA ARG A 112 28.33 50.44 -29.34
C ARG A 112 28.60 50.07 -30.81
N MET A 113 27.68 49.40 -31.50
CA MET A 113 27.78 49.15 -32.95
C MET A 113 27.44 50.38 -33.80
N LYS A 114 26.79 51.41 -33.25
CA LYS A 114 26.36 52.59 -33.99
C LYS A 114 27.46 53.65 -34.13
N ASP A 115 28.47 53.59 -33.25
CA ASP A 115 29.66 54.46 -33.30
C ASP A 115 30.81 53.89 -34.15
N SER A 116 30.69 52.67 -34.69
CA SER A 116 31.68 52.06 -35.57
C SER A 116 31.30 52.15 -37.06
N ASN A 117 31.17 53.39 -37.55
CA ASN A 117 31.19 53.69 -38.99
C ASN A 117 32.35 54.65 -39.28
N THR A 118 33.56 54.10 -39.38
CA THR A 118 34.65 54.76 -40.11
C THR A 118 35.44 53.72 -40.88
N ASP A 119 35.65 54.09 -42.13
CA ASP A 119 36.09 53.36 -43.30
C ASP A 119 37.42 52.58 -43.18
N ASN A 120 37.47 51.44 -43.88
CA ASN A 120 38.61 50.67 -44.41
C ASN A 120 40.00 50.72 -43.74
N GLY A 121 40.45 49.54 -43.28
CA GLY A 121 41.85 49.23 -42.96
C GLY A 121 42.18 47.78 -43.32
N GLU A 122 42.87 47.59 -44.44
CA GLU A 122 43.25 46.30 -45.02
C GLU A 122 44.33 45.55 -44.20
N LEU A 123 44.49 44.24 -44.49
CA LEU A 123 45.67 43.37 -44.27
C LEU A 123 45.68 42.33 -43.12
N CYS A 124 45.67 41.08 -43.59
CA CYS A 124 46.57 39.96 -43.19
C CYS A 124 46.38 39.19 -41.88
N MET A 125 45.96 37.92 -42.05
CA MET A 125 46.54 36.76 -41.37
C MET A 125 48.08 36.75 -41.52
N PRO A 126 48.82 36.36 -40.48
CA PRO A 126 49.46 35.03 -40.50
C PRO A 126 49.34 34.30 -39.13
N GLY A 127 49.58 33.00 -39.02
CA GLY A 127 50.18 32.09 -39.99
C GLY A 127 51.55 31.54 -39.59
N GLY A 128 51.72 31.09 -38.34
CA GLY A 128 52.85 30.24 -37.90
C GLY A 128 54.18 30.95 -37.57
N GLY A 129 54.91 30.43 -36.58
CA GLY A 129 56.26 30.90 -36.23
C GLY A 129 56.65 30.61 -34.77
N GLU A 130 57.49 29.59 -34.56
CA GLU A 130 57.95 29.16 -33.24
C GLU A 130 59.17 29.94 -32.69
N VAL A 131 59.25 29.99 -31.34
CA VAL A 131 60.46 29.92 -30.49
C VAL A 131 61.59 30.96 -30.68
N SER A 132 61.83 31.78 -29.64
CA SER A 132 63.06 31.75 -28.78
C SER A 132 63.24 33.05 -27.96
N GLY A 133 63.98 33.00 -26.83
CA GLY A 133 64.81 34.18 -26.46
C GLY A 133 64.55 35.02 -25.19
N ARG A 134 64.16 34.43 -24.05
CA ARG A 134 64.68 34.73 -22.68
C ARG A 134 65.30 36.14 -22.37
N ALA A 135 64.72 36.91 -21.41
CA ALA A 135 65.37 37.35 -20.14
C ALA A 135 64.75 38.60 -19.45
N GLY A 136 64.74 38.63 -18.10
CA GLY A 136 64.52 39.84 -17.26
C GLY A 136 63.25 39.81 -16.38
N LYS A 137 63.28 39.26 -15.16
CA LYS A 137 63.46 39.96 -13.86
C LYS A 137 62.37 41.04 -13.60
N SER A 138 61.59 41.05 -12.50
CA SER A 138 61.87 40.51 -11.14
C SER A 138 60.65 40.32 -10.19
N SER A 139 60.69 39.23 -9.42
CA SER A 139 60.30 39.07 -7.99
C SER A 139 58.83 39.24 -7.51
N LYS A 140 58.20 38.18 -6.96
CA LYS A 140 58.00 37.85 -5.49
C LYS A 140 56.72 38.48 -4.89
N ARG A 141 55.84 37.85 -4.10
CA ARG A 141 55.78 36.56 -3.33
C ARG A 141 54.38 35.90 -3.57
N ARG A 142 54.15 34.56 -3.57
CA ARG A 142 54.12 33.58 -2.45
C ARG A 142 53.21 34.01 -1.28
N ASN A 143 52.19 33.28 -0.82
CA ASN A 143 52.09 31.85 -0.44
C ASN A 143 50.64 31.33 -0.61
N THR A 144 50.36 30.16 -1.21
CA THR A 144 50.26 28.80 -0.59
C THR A 144 49.37 28.66 0.64
N ASN A 145 48.35 27.78 0.55
CA ASN A 145 48.09 26.77 1.58
C ASN A 145 47.38 25.53 0.98
N LYS A 146 47.95 24.34 1.25
CA LYS A 146 47.33 23.02 1.04
C LYS A 146 47.41 22.24 2.36
N ARG A 147 46.29 21.72 2.86
CA ARG A 147 46.17 20.55 3.76
C ARG A 147 44.73 20.04 3.57
N LYS A 148 44.49 18.91 2.89
CA LYS A 148 44.80 17.49 3.16
C LYS A 148 43.75 16.86 4.11
N ARG A 149 43.16 15.76 3.60
CA ARG A 149 41.98 15.00 4.06
C ARG A 149 42.21 14.21 5.36
N HIS A 150 41.11 13.73 5.96
CA HIS A 150 40.76 12.37 6.49
C HIS A 150 39.53 12.57 7.45
N SER A 151 38.48 11.72 7.57
CA SER A 151 38.02 10.49 6.87
C SER A 151 36.64 10.01 7.41
N GLY A 152 35.80 9.37 6.57
CA GLY A 152 34.57 8.60 6.96
C GLY A 152 33.27 9.41 7.08
N SER A 153 32.05 8.89 6.81
CA SER A 153 31.61 7.56 6.38
C SER A 153 30.39 7.63 5.43
N GLU A 154 30.15 6.52 4.72
CA GLU A 154 29.13 6.23 3.69
C GLU A 154 27.69 6.71 3.94
N THR A 155 27.07 7.30 2.90
CA THR A 155 25.61 7.27 2.64
C THR A 155 25.39 7.14 1.13
N GLY A 156 24.61 6.15 0.69
CA GLY A 156 24.34 5.86 -0.71
C GLY A 156 23.28 6.76 -1.35
N ASP A 157 23.25 6.73 -2.68
CA ASP A 157 22.49 7.64 -3.53
C ASP A 157 20.97 7.45 -3.47
N MET A 158 20.23 8.55 -3.63
CA MET A 158 18.79 8.59 -3.85
C MET A 158 18.52 9.50 -5.04
N ASP A 159 18.40 8.91 -6.23
CA ASP A 159 18.10 9.65 -7.46
C ASP A 159 16.61 9.99 -7.58
N MET A 160 16.35 11.23 -8.01
CA MET A 160 15.02 11.83 -8.15
C MET A 160 14.74 12.12 -9.63
N PRO A 161 13.72 11.53 -10.27
CA PRO A 161 13.44 11.79 -11.68
C PRO A 161 12.69 13.12 -11.84
N SER A 162 13.33 14.10 -12.49
CA SER A 162 12.70 15.37 -12.88
C SER A 162 11.89 15.20 -14.16
N SER A 163 10.71 15.81 -14.20
CA SER A 163 9.90 15.94 -15.42
C SER A 163 10.44 17.06 -16.33
N SER A 164 10.53 16.81 -17.63
CA SER A 164 10.68 17.84 -18.65
C SER A 164 9.69 17.60 -19.80
N TYR A 165 8.70 18.48 -19.90
CA TYR A 165 7.95 18.69 -21.14
C TYR A 165 8.81 19.58 -22.04
N GLU A 166 8.98 19.23 -23.31
CA GLU A 166 9.00 20.23 -24.39
C GLU A 166 8.34 19.66 -25.65
N ASP A 167 7.61 20.55 -26.31
CA ASP A 167 6.83 20.35 -27.52
C ASP A 167 7.50 21.11 -28.66
N ASN A 168 7.59 20.55 -29.88
CA ASN A 168 8.03 21.26 -31.09
C ASN A 168 7.72 20.47 -32.38
N GLU A 169 7.06 21.12 -33.34
CA GLU A 169 6.90 20.69 -34.74
C GLU A 169 8.06 21.29 -35.61
N ILE A 170 8.12 21.36 -36.95
CA ILE A 170 7.12 21.24 -38.03
C ILE A 170 7.57 20.13 -39.07
N PRO A 171 7.60 20.22 -40.43
CA PRO A 171 7.23 19.03 -41.25
C PRO A 171 8.20 18.63 -42.39
N ARG A 172 7.87 17.51 -43.09
CA ARG A 172 7.92 17.25 -44.56
C ARG A 172 7.92 15.73 -44.82
N GLU A 173 6.89 15.13 -45.43
CA GLU A 173 6.44 15.13 -46.84
C GLU A 173 7.11 14.09 -47.78
N SER A 174 6.24 13.22 -48.34
CA SER A 174 6.33 12.59 -49.68
C SER A 174 7.39 11.48 -49.94
N ALA A 175 7.11 10.35 -50.62
CA ALA A 175 5.88 9.61 -50.97
C ALA A 175 6.28 8.25 -51.60
N LYS A 176 5.41 7.22 -51.52
CA LYS A 176 4.94 6.37 -52.66
C LYS A 176 4.20 5.08 -52.23
N ASP A 177 2.91 5.10 -52.58
CA ASP A 177 1.94 4.00 -52.78
C ASP A 177 2.45 2.66 -53.36
N LEU A 178 1.76 1.55 -53.01
CA LEU A 178 0.74 0.93 -53.89
C LEU A 178 0.02 -0.32 -53.26
N HIS A 179 -1.26 -0.13 -52.90
CA HIS A 179 -2.42 -1.04 -52.77
C HIS A 179 -2.33 -2.56 -52.49
N LYS A 180 -3.06 -3.01 -51.43
CA LYS A 180 -4.45 -3.58 -51.47
C LYS A 180 -4.94 -3.84 -50.02
N GLU A 181 -6.08 -3.29 -49.55
CA GLU A 181 -7.47 -3.76 -49.74
C GLU A 181 -7.74 -5.13 -49.06
N ALA A 182 -8.67 -5.32 -48.09
CA ALA A 182 -9.74 -4.47 -47.56
C ALA A 182 -10.00 -4.65 -46.04
N VAL A 183 -10.77 -3.68 -45.51
CA VAL A 183 -11.30 -3.55 -44.13
C VAL A 183 -11.95 -4.81 -43.55
N HIS A 184 -11.63 -5.13 -42.29
CA HIS A 184 -12.65 -5.58 -41.33
C HIS A 184 -12.55 -4.79 -40.02
N ARG A 185 -13.66 -4.10 -39.70
CA ARG A 185 -13.80 -3.18 -38.57
C ARG A 185 -14.21 -3.95 -37.31
N GLY A 186 -13.29 -4.72 -36.76
CA GLY A 186 -13.46 -5.36 -35.45
C GLY A 186 -13.11 -4.39 -34.33
N SER A 187 -14.05 -4.15 -33.39
CA SER A 187 -13.78 -3.34 -32.20
C SER A 187 -12.67 -4.00 -31.38
N LEU A 188 -11.47 -3.41 -31.35
CA LEU A 188 -10.37 -3.91 -30.54
C LEU A 188 -10.66 -3.57 -29.07
N VAL A 189 -11.40 -4.45 -28.40
CA VAL A 189 -11.55 -4.41 -26.95
C VAL A 189 -10.14 -4.57 -26.39
N VAL A 190 -9.62 -3.49 -25.81
CA VAL A 190 -8.32 -3.50 -25.13
C VAL A 190 -8.48 -4.36 -23.89
N SER A 191 -8.09 -5.63 -23.99
CA SER A 191 -8.00 -6.54 -22.85
C SER A 191 -6.97 -5.97 -21.87
N HIS A 192 -7.46 -5.23 -20.87
CA HIS A 192 -6.68 -4.65 -19.79
C HIS A 192 -6.16 -5.75 -18.84
N LYS A 193 -5.25 -6.61 -19.33
CA LYS A 193 -4.50 -7.53 -18.48
C LYS A 193 -3.44 -6.71 -17.72
N PRO A 194 -3.44 -6.70 -16.37
CA PRO A 194 -2.44 -5.97 -15.61
C PRO A 194 -1.05 -6.53 -15.88
N GLN A 195 -0.11 -5.63 -16.23
CA GLN A 195 1.20 -5.96 -16.78
C GLN A 195 2.16 -6.62 -15.78
N CYS A 196 1.79 -6.75 -14.49
CA CYS A 196 2.60 -7.38 -13.45
C CYS A 196 2.71 -8.91 -13.57
N CYS A 197 1.85 -9.54 -14.39
CA CYS A 197 1.83 -10.99 -14.63
C CYS A 197 1.70 -11.27 -16.14
N GLY A 198 2.61 -10.67 -16.92
CA GLY A 198 2.80 -10.99 -18.34
C GLY A 198 3.39 -12.39 -18.50
N ASN A 199 2.86 -13.19 -19.43
CA ASN A 199 3.40 -14.52 -19.71
C ASN A 199 4.82 -14.34 -20.28
N PHE A 200 5.83 -14.93 -19.63
CA PHE A 200 7.07 -15.24 -20.36
C PHE A 200 6.70 -16.30 -21.41
N GLU A 201 6.83 -15.97 -22.69
CA GLU A 201 6.69 -16.94 -23.78
C GLU A 201 7.90 -17.90 -23.79
N GLY A 202 7.88 -18.83 -22.84
CA GLY A 202 8.70 -20.02 -22.86
C GLY A 202 8.21 -20.94 -23.99
N SER A 203 9.06 -21.12 -25.00
CA SER A 203 8.76 -21.91 -26.19
C SER A 203 8.25 -23.33 -25.87
N GLY A 204 7.03 -23.63 -26.30
CA GLY A 204 6.56 -24.98 -26.66
C GLY A 204 6.38 -25.98 -25.52
N GLY A 205 5.17 -26.10 -24.99
CA GLY A 205 4.78 -27.24 -24.15
C GLY A 205 3.45 -27.04 -23.44
N SER A 206 2.48 -27.94 -23.69
CA SER A 206 1.21 -27.94 -22.96
C SER A 206 1.42 -28.30 -21.49
N VAL A 207 1.09 -27.37 -20.59
CA VAL A 207 0.51 -27.57 -19.25
C VAL A 207 0.10 -26.17 -18.74
N THR A 208 -1.06 -26.07 -18.09
CA THR A 208 -1.57 -24.86 -17.44
C THR A 208 -0.68 -24.45 -16.26
N SER A 209 0.44 -23.83 -16.56
CA SER A 209 1.39 -23.27 -15.60
C SER A 209 1.14 -21.77 -15.48
N THR A 210 0.09 -21.41 -14.72
CA THR A 210 -0.04 -20.06 -14.16
C THR A 210 1.18 -19.81 -13.27
N SER A 211 2.17 -19.13 -13.83
CA SER A 211 3.33 -18.66 -13.09
C SER A 211 2.87 -17.54 -12.16
N ASN A 212 2.67 -17.89 -10.88
CA ASN A 212 2.33 -16.92 -9.85
C ASN A 212 3.39 -15.81 -9.86
N CYS A 213 2.95 -14.58 -10.12
CA CYS A 213 3.79 -13.39 -10.08
C CYS A 213 4.15 -13.06 -8.61
N LEU A 214 5.31 -12.46 -8.36
CA LEU A 214 5.77 -12.13 -6.99
C LEU A 214 4.75 -11.28 -6.19
N PHE A 215 3.97 -10.45 -6.88
CA PHE A 215 2.86 -9.69 -6.28
C PHE A 215 1.71 -10.58 -5.82
N GLN A 216 1.38 -11.63 -6.58
CA GLN A 216 0.41 -12.62 -6.13
C GLN A 216 0.94 -13.33 -4.89
N GLU A 217 2.17 -13.85 -4.90
CA GLU A 217 2.75 -14.56 -3.76
C GLU A 217 2.78 -13.68 -2.49
N LEU A 218 3.21 -12.42 -2.60
CA LEU A 218 3.16 -11.45 -1.49
C LEU A 218 1.73 -11.22 -0.99
N THR A 219 0.75 -11.10 -1.90
CA THR A 219 -0.66 -10.90 -1.55
C THR A 219 -1.24 -12.15 -0.87
N GLU A 220 -0.83 -13.35 -1.30
CA GLU A 220 -1.21 -14.62 -0.67
C GLU A 220 -0.69 -14.70 0.78
N TYR A 221 0.57 -14.33 1.02
CA TYR A 221 1.12 -14.26 2.39
C TYR A 221 0.45 -13.20 3.26
N VAL A 222 0.17 -12.01 2.73
CA VAL A 222 -0.41 -10.89 3.51
C VAL A 222 -1.86 -11.18 3.91
N LEU A 223 -2.65 -11.79 3.01
CA LEU A 223 -4.07 -12.07 3.27
C LEU A 223 -4.31 -13.47 3.86
N GLY A 224 -3.32 -14.37 3.83
CA GLY A 224 -3.48 -15.76 4.24
C GLY A 224 -4.37 -16.58 3.29
N LEU A 225 -4.57 -16.11 2.05
CA LEU A 225 -5.45 -16.72 1.05
C LEU A 225 -4.63 -17.12 -0.17
N LYS A 226 -4.91 -18.26 -0.78
CA LYS A 226 -4.38 -18.58 -2.12
C LYS A 226 -5.29 -18.04 -3.21
N PHE A 227 -4.72 -17.41 -4.21
CA PHE A 227 -5.45 -16.83 -5.33
C PHE A 227 -5.26 -17.68 -6.60
N SER A 228 -6.27 -17.65 -7.45
CA SER A 228 -6.23 -18.26 -8.77
C SER A 228 -7.10 -17.43 -9.72
N ILE A 229 -6.60 -17.16 -10.91
CA ILE A 229 -7.36 -16.47 -11.95
C ILE A 229 -8.08 -17.53 -12.78
N VAL A 230 -9.39 -17.40 -12.88
CA VAL A 230 -10.27 -18.30 -13.62
C VAL A 230 -10.92 -17.49 -14.72
N ASP A 231 -10.54 -17.76 -15.96
CA ASP A 231 -11.23 -17.23 -17.14
C ASP A 231 -12.44 -18.12 -17.43
N LYS A 232 -13.65 -17.55 -17.31
CA LYS A 232 -14.92 -18.23 -17.57
C LYS A 232 -15.79 -17.33 -18.44
N ALA A 233 -16.00 -17.75 -19.68
CA ALA A 233 -17.00 -17.18 -20.58
C ALA A 233 -16.98 -15.64 -20.64
N GLU A 234 -15.82 -15.07 -20.99
CA GLU A 234 -15.58 -13.63 -21.17
C GLU A 234 -15.53 -12.78 -19.88
N GLU A 235 -15.75 -13.36 -18.70
CA GLU A 235 -15.59 -12.68 -17.41
C GLU A 235 -14.31 -13.09 -16.68
N ILE A 236 -13.51 -12.09 -16.29
CA ILE A 236 -12.31 -12.30 -15.45
C ILE A 236 -12.76 -12.52 -14.01
N CYS A 237 -12.54 -13.74 -13.52
CA CYS A 237 -12.88 -14.14 -12.15
C CYS A 237 -11.60 -14.44 -11.34
N ILE A 238 -11.53 -13.94 -10.11
CA ILE A 238 -10.51 -14.33 -9.13
C ILE A 238 -11.16 -15.25 -8.11
N SER A 239 -10.64 -16.47 -7.99
CA SER A 239 -11.01 -17.42 -6.94
C SER A 239 -9.97 -17.39 -5.82
N ALA A 240 -10.42 -17.29 -4.58
CA ALA A 240 -9.61 -17.20 -3.37
C ALA A 240 -9.95 -18.35 -2.40
N MET A 241 -8.93 -18.91 -1.73
CA MET A 241 -9.12 -20.02 -0.78
C MET A 241 -8.20 -19.92 0.44
N HIS A 242 -8.77 -19.98 1.64
CA HIS A 242 -8.04 -20.20 2.88
C HIS A 242 -7.79 -21.71 3.07
N GLN A 243 -6.52 -22.13 3.03
CA GLN A 243 -6.19 -23.56 3.03
C GLN A 243 -6.60 -24.29 4.32
N SER A 244 -6.47 -23.63 5.48
CA SER A 244 -6.66 -24.28 6.79
C SER A 244 -8.14 -24.47 7.15
N SER A 245 -9.02 -23.52 6.82
CA SER A 245 -10.46 -23.65 7.08
C SER A 245 -11.24 -24.27 5.92
N GLY A 246 -10.67 -24.34 4.71
CA GLY A 246 -11.41 -24.74 3.50
C GLY A 246 -12.43 -23.70 3.02
N TYR A 247 -12.38 -22.48 3.56
CA TYR A 247 -13.17 -21.35 3.08
C TYR A 247 -12.68 -20.92 1.70
N SER A 248 -13.61 -20.73 0.76
CA SER A 248 -13.30 -20.22 -0.57
C SER A 248 -14.44 -19.40 -1.16
N PHE A 249 -14.08 -18.45 -2.01
CA PHE A 249 -14.99 -17.52 -2.66
C PHE A 249 -14.45 -17.08 -4.02
N SER A 250 -15.33 -16.54 -4.86
CA SER A 250 -14.97 -15.91 -6.13
C SER A 250 -15.36 -14.44 -6.15
N LEU A 251 -14.52 -13.61 -6.77
CA LEU A 251 -14.78 -12.22 -7.13
C LEU A 251 -14.79 -12.11 -8.66
N THR A 252 -15.90 -11.64 -9.21
CA THR A 252 -16.06 -11.43 -10.66
C THR A 252 -16.28 -9.95 -10.95
N TRP A 253 -15.60 -9.43 -11.98
CA TRP A 253 -15.83 -8.07 -12.47
C TRP A 253 -17.08 -8.03 -13.35
N VAL A 254 -18.11 -7.33 -12.86
CA VAL A 254 -19.37 -7.12 -13.59
C VAL A 254 -19.34 -5.73 -14.21
N ASN A 255 -19.18 -5.68 -15.53
CA ASN A 255 -19.28 -4.44 -16.29
C ASN A 255 -20.76 -4.05 -16.45
N ARG A 256 -21.12 -2.89 -15.92
CA ARG A 256 -22.47 -2.33 -16.07
C ARG A 256 -22.62 -1.61 -17.42
N VAL A 257 -23.83 -1.67 -17.98
CA VAL A 257 -24.08 -1.17 -19.34
C VAL A 257 -24.23 0.36 -19.31
N THR A 258 -23.29 1.07 -19.94
CA THR A 258 -23.27 2.54 -20.14
C THR A 258 -22.65 3.37 -19.00
N GLY A 259 -21.31 3.43 -18.96
CA GLY A 259 -20.57 4.52 -18.29
C GLY A 259 -20.51 4.50 -16.76
N GLU A 260 -21.15 3.54 -16.10
CA GLU A 260 -21.00 3.29 -14.66
C GLU A 260 -19.65 2.62 -14.35
N GLU A 261 -19.12 2.81 -13.14
CA GLU A 261 -17.92 2.10 -12.68
C GLU A 261 -18.16 0.57 -12.67
N PRO A 262 -17.15 -0.26 -12.99
CA PRO A 262 -17.28 -1.71 -12.88
C PRO A 262 -17.49 -2.10 -11.42
N GLU A 263 -18.37 -3.06 -11.16
CA GLU A 263 -18.60 -3.61 -9.82
C GLU A 263 -17.94 -4.97 -9.64
N LEU A 264 -17.71 -5.36 -8.39
CA LEU A 264 -17.27 -6.68 -7.99
C LEU A 264 -18.43 -7.47 -7.40
N LEU A 265 -18.72 -8.63 -8.00
CA LEU A 265 -19.63 -9.63 -7.46
C LEU A 265 -18.83 -10.65 -6.64
N TYR A 266 -19.07 -10.68 -5.33
CA TYR A 266 -18.65 -11.74 -4.42
C TYR A 266 -19.67 -12.88 -4.42
N ARG A 267 -19.14 -14.12 -4.45
CA ARG A 267 -19.91 -15.36 -4.30
C ARG A 267 -19.11 -16.34 -3.44
N ALA A 268 -19.71 -16.83 -2.36
CA ALA A 268 -19.13 -17.93 -1.60
C ALA A 268 -19.11 -19.23 -2.44
N LEU A 269 -18.00 -19.95 -2.40
CA LEU A 269 -17.84 -21.28 -3.03
C LEU A 269 -17.91 -22.39 -1.99
N SER A 270 -17.33 -22.16 -0.81
CA SER A 270 -17.43 -23.03 0.36
C SER A 270 -17.19 -22.20 1.62
N LEU A 271 -18.01 -22.37 2.66
CA LEU A 271 -17.76 -21.78 3.98
C LEU A 271 -16.67 -22.51 4.76
N GLY A 272 -16.37 -23.77 4.39
CA GLY A 272 -15.45 -24.62 5.12
C GLY A 272 -15.85 -24.76 6.59
N THR A 273 -14.91 -24.66 7.51
CA THR A 273 -15.18 -24.70 8.96
C THR A 273 -15.95 -23.48 9.48
N PHE A 274 -16.19 -22.45 8.67
CA PHE A 274 -16.95 -21.26 9.10
C PHE A 274 -18.46 -21.42 9.05
N GLU A 275 -19.01 -22.52 8.53
CA GLU A 275 -20.46 -22.71 8.31
C GLU A 275 -21.37 -22.33 9.51
N ARG A 276 -20.88 -22.45 10.75
CA ARG A 276 -21.63 -22.13 11.98
C ARG A 276 -21.31 -20.76 12.62
N VAL A 277 -20.30 -20.06 12.10
CA VAL A 277 -19.76 -18.80 12.68
C VAL A 277 -19.59 -17.69 11.64
N ALA A 278 -19.81 -17.99 10.35
CA ALA A 278 -19.81 -17.03 9.27
C ALA A 278 -20.97 -16.04 9.46
N PRO A 279 -20.71 -14.71 9.42
CA PRO A 279 -21.77 -13.72 9.32
C PRO A 279 -22.57 -13.90 8.03
N GLU A 280 -23.84 -13.49 8.05
CA GLU A 280 -24.79 -13.58 6.91
C GLU A 280 -24.21 -12.98 5.62
N TRP A 281 -23.48 -11.86 5.70
CA TRP A 281 -22.85 -11.25 4.51
C TRP A 281 -21.82 -12.17 3.82
N MET A 282 -21.26 -13.17 4.49
CA MET A 282 -20.35 -14.15 3.87
C MET A 282 -21.09 -15.27 3.15
N THR A 283 -22.35 -15.55 3.47
CA THR A 283 -23.16 -16.55 2.78
C THR A 283 -23.81 -15.99 1.52
N ASP A 284 -24.14 -14.70 1.54
CA ASP A 284 -24.90 -14.03 0.50
C ASP A 284 -24.04 -13.58 -0.69
N GLU A 285 -24.67 -13.39 -1.85
CA GLU A 285 -24.04 -12.73 -2.99
C GLU A 285 -24.00 -11.22 -2.76
N LEU A 286 -22.81 -10.62 -2.84
CA LEU A 286 -22.62 -9.19 -2.61
C LEU A 286 -22.06 -8.52 -3.86
N MET A 287 -22.68 -7.42 -4.30
CA MET A 287 -22.08 -6.50 -5.28
C MET A 287 -21.55 -5.26 -4.56
N PHE A 288 -20.33 -4.83 -4.90
CA PHE A 288 -19.71 -3.62 -4.37
C PHE A 288 -18.75 -2.95 -5.35
N SER A 289 -18.59 -1.63 -5.26
CA SER A 289 -17.57 -0.90 -6.03
C SER A 289 -16.16 -1.36 -5.62
N PRO A 290 -15.19 -1.49 -6.55
CA PRO A 290 -13.78 -1.79 -6.26
C PRO A 290 -13.16 -0.90 -5.18
N THR A 291 -13.66 0.32 -4.99
CA THR A 291 -13.26 1.23 -3.89
C THR A 291 -13.47 0.62 -2.49
N MET A 292 -14.39 -0.34 -2.34
CA MET A 292 -14.68 -1.07 -1.10
C MET A 292 -13.77 -2.28 -0.86
N CYS A 293 -12.90 -2.66 -1.80
CA CYS A 293 -11.98 -3.79 -1.65
C CYS A 293 -11.17 -3.78 -0.33
N PRO A 294 -10.59 -2.64 0.13
CA PRO A 294 -9.84 -2.61 1.38
C PRO A 294 -10.69 -3.05 2.58
N ILE A 295 -11.95 -2.60 2.64
CA ILE A 295 -12.90 -2.93 3.72
C ILE A 295 -13.36 -4.39 3.60
N PHE A 296 -13.61 -4.86 2.39
CA PHE A 296 -13.97 -6.26 2.13
C PHE A 296 -12.85 -7.22 2.58
N PHE A 297 -11.62 -7.02 2.12
CA PHE A 297 -10.49 -7.89 2.50
C PHE A 297 -10.12 -7.76 3.97
N GLU A 298 -10.27 -6.59 4.60
CA GLU A 298 -10.11 -6.46 6.06
C GLU A 298 -11.13 -7.31 6.83
N ARG A 299 -12.40 -7.35 6.39
CA ARG A 299 -13.44 -8.18 7.01
C ARG A 299 -13.15 -9.67 6.84
N ILE A 300 -12.76 -10.10 5.64
CA ILE A 300 -12.35 -11.49 5.36
C ILE A 300 -11.15 -11.87 6.24
N PHE A 301 -10.12 -11.02 6.29
CA PHE A 301 -8.92 -11.26 7.10
C PHE A 301 -9.23 -11.38 8.61
N ARG A 302 -10.14 -10.55 9.14
CA ARG A 302 -10.59 -10.66 10.54
C ARG A 302 -11.24 -12.01 10.84
N VAL A 303 -12.11 -12.51 9.96
CA VAL A 303 -12.77 -13.83 10.14
C VAL A 303 -11.76 -14.97 10.01
N VAL A 304 -10.87 -14.92 9.01
CA VAL A 304 -9.82 -15.93 8.80
C VAL A 304 -8.87 -16.00 10.01
N LYS A 305 -8.38 -14.85 10.48
CA LYS A 305 -7.47 -14.74 11.62
C LYS A 305 -8.06 -15.25 12.94
N MET A 306 -9.39 -15.21 13.12
CA MET A 306 -10.05 -15.77 14.31
C MET A 306 -10.06 -17.31 14.37
N SER A 307 -9.53 -18.00 13.35
CA SER A 307 -9.54 -19.47 13.23
C SER A 307 -8.16 -20.12 13.04
N SER A 308 -7.09 -19.34 13.18
CA SER A 308 -5.70 -19.79 13.15
C SER A 308 -5.07 -19.69 14.53
#